data_AF-A0A7X8AD06-F1
#
_entry.id   AF-A0A7X8AD06-F1
#
_cell.length_a   1.000
_cell.length_b   1.000
_cell.length_c   1.000
_cell.angle_alpha   90.00
_cell.angle_beta   90.00
_cell.angle_gamma   90.00
#
_symmetry.space_group_name_H-M   'P 1'
#
loop_
_entity.id
_entity.type
_entity.pdbx_description
1 polymer ?
#
loop_
_entity_poly.entity_id
_entity_poly.type
_entity_poly.pdbx_seq_one_letter_code
_entity_poly.pdbx_strand_id
1 'polypeptide(L)' 'MAMAIKSIPTLRGENAKRFNDAAKKAERKRATVDFSGQAKITRKILEKAKMV' A
#
# COMPACT_ATOMS: atom_id res chain seq x y z
N MET A 1 -22.35 -20.75 0.65
CA MET A 1 -21.48 -20.90 -0.53
C MET A 1 -20.05 -20.60 -0.10
N ALA A 2 -19.14 -21.58 -0.12
CA ALA A 2 -17.74 -21.33 0.21
C ALA A 2 -17.05 -20.67 -0.99
N MET A 3 -16.52 -19.46 -0.81
CA MET A 3 -15.63 -18.86 -1.80
C MET A 3 -14.34 -19.68 -1.83
N ALA A 4 -14.01 -20.27 -2.99
CA ALA A 4 -12.72 -20.91 -3.16
C ALA A 4 -11.62 -19.87 -2.89
N ILE A 5 -10.75 -20.12 -1.90
CA ILE A 5 -9.60 -19.26 -1.64
C ILE A 5 -8.67 -19.43 -2.84
N LYS A 6 -8.73 -18.49 -3.78
CA LYS A 6 -7.84 -18.46 -4.93
C LYS A 6 -6.41 -18.32 -4.39
N SER A 7 -5.56 -19.30 -4.70
CA SER A 7 -4.16 -19.28 -4.29
C SER A 7 -3.51 -17.96 -4.71
N ILE A 8 -3.05 -17.18 -3.75
CA ILE A 8 -2.31 -15.94 -4.03
C ILE A 8 -0.92 -16.35 -4.51
N PRO A 9 -0.49 -15.98 -5.73
CA PRO A 9 0.82 -16.35 -6.22
C PRO A 9 1.90 -15.64 -5.41
N THR A 10 2.77 -16.43 -4.77
CA THR A 10 3.92 -15.93 -4.02
C THR A 10 5.10 -15.71 -4.98
N LEU A 11 5.80 -14.58 -4.85
CA LEU A 11 7.08 -14.39 -5.52
C LEU A 11 8.11 -15.40 -4.98
N ARG A 12 8.95 -15.96 -5.86
CA ARG A 12 10.00 -16.91 -5.50
C ARG A 12 11.34 -16.53 -6.11
N GLY A 13 12.42 -17.08 -5.54
CA GLY A 13 13.78 -16.92 -6.06
C GLY A 13 14.18 -15.46 -6.24
N GLU A 14 14.68 -15.13 -7.42
CA GLU A 14 15.22 -13.81 -7.73
C GLU A 14 14.16 -12.69 -7.65
N ASN A 15 12.93 -12.95 -8.07
CA ASN A 15 11.85 -11.95 -8.03
C ASN A 15 11.48 -11.57 -6.58
N ALA A 16 11.49 -12.54 -5.67
CA ALA A 16 11.28 -12.29 -4.25
C ALA A 16 12.42 -11.45 -3.66
N LYS A 17 13.67 -11.74 -4.04
CA LYS A 17 14.85 -10.98 -3.60
C LYS A 17 14.78 -9.52 -4.09
N ARG A 18 14.51 -9.31 -5.37
CA ARG A 18 14.37 -7.97 -5.98
C ARG A 18 13.25 -7.17 -5.31
N PHE A 19 12.11 -7.79 -5.02
CA PHE A 19 11.03 -7.15 -4.28
C PHE A 19 11.47 -6.70 -2.88
N ASN A 20 12.13 -7.58 -2.12
CA ASN A 20 12.61 -7.27 -0.78
C ASN A 20 13.63 -6.14 -0.76
N ASP A 21 14.54 -6.11 -1.74
CA ASP A 21 15.54 -5.05 -1.84
C ASP A 21 14.91 -3.70 -2.20
N ALA A 22 13.92 -3.70 -3.11
CA ALA A 22 13.16 -2.50 -3.44
C ALA A 22 12.34 -2.00 -2.23
N ALA A 23 11.69 -2.91 -1.50
CA ALA A 23 10.93 -2.60 -0.30
C ALA A 23 11.82 -1.97 0.79
N LYS A 24 12.99 -2.55 1.07
CA LYS A 24 13.96 -1.99 2.02
C LYS A 24 14.45 -0.60 1.60
N LYS A 25 14.69 -0.38 0.30
CA LYS A 25 15.08 0.94 -0.22
C LYS A 25 13.97 1.98 -0.04
N ALA A 26 12.73 1.60 -0.29
CA ALA A 26 11.57 2.46 -0.09
C ALA A 26 11.33 2.77 1.39
N GLU A 27 11.48 1.77 2.26
CA GLU A 27 11.37 1.91 3.72
C GLU A 27 12.37 2.93 4.28
N ARG A 28 13.65 2.86 3.84
CA ARG A 28 14.66 3.86 4.23
C ARG A 28 14.32 5.28 3.80
N LYS A 29 13.52 5.42 2.74
CA LYS A 29 13.03 6.71 2.22
C LYS A 29 11.60 7.03 2.66
N ARG A 30 11.06 6.33 3.67
CA ARG A 30 9.68 6.51 4.12
C ARG A 30 9.35 7.96 4.47
N ALA A 31 10.31 8.69 5.05
CA ALA A 31 10.13 10.09 5.42
C ALA A 31 10.07 11.07 4.23
N THR A 32 10.47 10.66 3.03
CA THR A 32 10.42 11.52 1.82
C THR A 32 9.12 11.36 1.05
N VAL A 33 8.20 10.50 1.50
CA VAL A 33 6.92 10.29 0.82
C VAL A 33 5.95 11.38 1.27
N ASP A 34 5.59 12.29 0.36
CA ASP A 34 4.57 13.30 0.62
C ASP A 34 3.16 12.71 0.44
N PHE A 35 2.39 12.68 1.52
CA PHE A 35 1.00 12.24 1.55
C PHE A 35 -0.02 13.40 1.57
N SER A 36 0.43 14.64 1.36
CA SER A 36 -0.41 15.84 1.45
C SER A 36 -1.62 15.79 0.51
N GLY A 37 -1.47 15.22 -0.69
CA GLY A 37 -2.57 15.02 -1.63
C GLY A 37 -3.62 14.04 -1.13
N GLN A 38 -3.19 12.89 -0.62
CA GLN A 38 -4.05 11.85 -0.07
C GLN A 38 -4.78 12.34 1.19
N ALA A 39 -4.10 13.13 2.03
CA ALA A 39 -4.71 13.77 3.19
C ALA A 39 -5.84 14.73 2.77
N LYS A 40 -5.64 15.55 1.73
CA LYS A 40 -6.69 16.43 1.19
C LYS A 40 -7.90 15.65 0.66
N ILE A 41 -7.66 14.56 -0.07
CA ILE A 41 -8.73 13.71 -0.60
C ILE A 41 -9.51 13.07 0.56
N THR A 42 -8.80 12.51 1.53
CA THR A 42 -9.39 11.88 2.71
C THR A 42 -10.26 12.87 3.48
N ARG A 43 -9.78 14.09 3.69
CA ARG A 43 -10.55 15.15 4.33
C ARG A 43 -11.85 15.46 3.59
N LYS A 44 -11.81 15.62 2.26
CA LYS A 44 -13.03 15.82 1.45
C LYS A 44 -14.03 14.68 1.57
N ILE A 45 -13.55 13.44 1.63
CA ILE A 45 -14.41 12.25 1.81
C ILE A 45 -15.08 12.28 3.19
N LEU A 46 -14.31 12.59 4.24
CA LEU A 46 -14.81 12.65 5.61
C LEU A 46 -15.81 13.80 5.82
N GLU A 47 -15.55 14.97 5.24
CA GLU A 47 -16.49 16.11 5.24
C GLU A 47 -17.81 15.74 4.55
N LYS A 48 -17.75 15.04 3.39
CA LYS A 48 -18.94 14.54 2.70
C LYS A 48 -19.71 13.51 3.54
N ALA A 49 -19.00 12.71 4.32
CA ALA A 49 -19.57 11.70 5.22
C ALA A 49 -20.04 12.27 6.57
N LYS A 50 -19.84 13.58 6.83
CA LYS A 50 -20.13 14.26 8.12
C LYS A 50 -19.43 13.61 9.32
N MET A 51 -18.24 13.07 9.10
CA MET A 51 -17.43 12.44 10.15
C MET A 51 -16.41 13.40 10.77
N VAL A 52 -16.26 14.60 10.17
CA VAL A 52 -15.43 15.72 10.62
C VAL A 52 -16.15 17.01 10.24
#